data_AF-W8CCQ0-F1
#
_entry.id   AF-W8CCQ0-F1
#
_cell.length_a   1.000
_cell.length_b   1.000
_cell.length_c   1.000
_cell.angle_alpha   90.00
_cell.angle_beta   90.00
_cell.angle_gamma   90.00
#
_symmetry.space_group_name_H-M   'P 1'
#
loop_
_entity.id
_entity.type
_entity.pdbx_description
1 polymer ?
#
loop_
_entity_poly.entity_id
_entity_poly.type
_entity_poly.pdbx_seq_one_letter_code
_entity_poly.pdbx_strand_id
1 'polypeptide(L)'
;MIVVSAETEKGGHKINELRMKNNMRPLEIYCIELVNSTNIGLGPMEKKVSSSNTRIDLLGSRIKRPEPRPNLFDEPYIIGLTGGIASGKSIMCRRLLNKGAQVFDCDKIAHEIYEPGQSCYHKLIKHFGRTIIGSDERIDRKTLGQIVFNNPKQLEILNEIVWPELLTEVKKRIHDVRDKHQCEVVVIEAAILLNAGWDKECHEVWSTIVTADVAIQRIKKRNGLSEEEARKRIDSQMGNSEVVSRSHIVFSSQWSDEFTQQQVDKAWSILMQDIENRKLNKSNKNDSTNNTRL
;
A
#
# COMPACT_ATOMS: atom_id res chain seq x y z
N MET A 1 -29.42 -20.94 -14.41
CA MET A 1 -29.07 -20.04 -15.51
C MET A 1 -27.68 -19.46 -15.25
N ILE A 2 -26.82 -19.42 -16.26
CA ILE A 2 -25.52 -18.74 -16.25
C ILE A 2 -25.63 -17.61 -17.26
N VAL A 3 -25.37 -16.37 -16.84
CA VAL A 3 -25.36 -15.22 -17.74
C VAL A 3 -23.91 -14.91 -18.11
N VAL A 4 -23.62 -14.81 -19.40
CA VAL A 4 -22.27 -14.60 -19.96
C VAL A 4 -22.30 -13.55 -21.06
N SER A 5 -21.14 -13.01 -21.41
CA SER A 5 -20.94 -12.31 -22.68
C SER A 5 -20.39 -13.27 -23.73
N ALA A 6 -20.38 -12.86 -25.01
CA ALA A 6 -19.76 -13.65 -26.08
C ALA A 6 -18.29 -14.03 -25.79
N GLU A 7 -17.57 -13.19 -25.05
CA GLU A 7 -16.17 -13.42 -24.65
C GLU A 7 -16.04 -14.47 -23.53
N THR A 8 -17.05 -14.59 -22.68
CA THR A 8 -17.03 -15.45 -21.47
C THR A 8 -17.89 -16.71 -21.61
N GLU A 9 -18.53 -16.90 -22.76
CA GLU A 9 -19.39 -18.05 -23.08
C GLU A 9 -18.66 -19.40 -22.89
N LYS A 10 -17.42 -19.51 -23.37
CA LYS A 10 -16.57 -20.70 -23.15
C LYS A 10 -16.39 -21.02 -21.67
N GLY A 11 -16.31 -20.00 -20.82
CA GLY A 11 -16.25 -20.17 -19.36
C GLY A 11 -17.56 -20.71 -18.79
N GLY A 12 -18.71 -20.22 -19.28
CA GLY A 12 -20.03 -20.76 -18.94
C GLY A 12 -20.17 -22.24 -19.27
N HIS A 13 -19.71 -22.67 -20.45
CA HIS A 13 -19.67 -24.09 -20.82
C HIS A 13 -18.76 -24.90 -19.90
N LYS A 14 -17.59 -24.36 -19.53
CA LYS A 14 -16.66 -25.02 -18.60
C LYS A 14 -17.27 -25.23 -17.21
N ILE A 15 -18.05 -24.27 -16.72
CA ILE A 15 -18.79 -24.41 -15.47
C ILE A 15 -19.79 -25.56 -15.57
N ASN A 16 -20.51 -25.69 -16.68
CA ASN A 16 -21.43 -26.83 -16.88
C ASN A 16 -20.71 -28.18 -16.98
N GLU A 17 -19.54 -28.26 -17.62
CA GLU A 17 -18.71 -29.47 -17.60
C GLU A 17 -18.34 -29.89 -16.16
N LEU A 18 -17.92 -28.92 -15.33
CA LEU A 18 -17.60 -29.14 -13.91
C LEU A 18 -18.83 -29.56 -13.10
N ARG A 19 -19.99 -28.96 -13.37
CA ARG A 19 -21.25 -29.31 -12.71
C ARG A 19 -21.64 -30.75 -13.02
N MET A 20 -21.57 -31.17 -14.28
CA MET A 20 -21.89 -32.54 -14.68
C MET A 20 -20.91 -33.55 -14.05
N LYS A 21 -19.61 -33.22 -13.98
CA LYS A 21 -18.62 -34.03 -13.25
C LYS A 21 -18.94 -34.21 -11.76
N ASN A 22 -19.64 -33.25 -11.15
CA ASN A 22 -20.06 -33.29 -9.75
C ASN A 22 -21.53 -33.73 -9.58
N ASN A 23 -22.10 -34.45 -10.56
CA ASN A 23 -23.50 -34.93 -10.56
C ASN A 23 -24.55 -33.82 -10.40
N MET A 24 -24.22 -32.59 -10.79
CA MET A 24 -25.16 -31.46 -10.81
C MET A 24 -25.72 -31.27 -12.22
N ARG A 25 -27.01 -30.92 -12.31
CA ARG A 25 -27.65 -30.59 -13.59
C ARG A 25 -26.99 -29.35 -14.25
N PRO A 26 -26.82 -29.35 -15.58
CA PRO A 26 -26.34 -28.17 -16.30
C PRO A 26 -27.35 -27.03 -16.17
N LEU A 27 -26.84 -25.80 -16.24
CA LEU A 27 -27.63 -24.59 -16.24
C LEU A 27 -27.70 -24.03 -17.66
N GLU A 28 -28.85 -23.50 -18.05
CA GLU A 28 -29.00 -22.75 -19.31
C GLU A 28 -28.03 -21.57 -19.35
N ILE A 29 -27.32 -21.40 -20.48
CA ILE A 29 -26.38 -20.30 -20.71
C ILE A 29 -27.10 -19.24 -21.53
N TYR A 30 -27.13 -18.02 -21.02
CA TYR A 30 -27.72 -16.88 -21.69
C TYR A 30 -26.63 -15.85 -22.02
N CYS A 31 -26.42 -15.61 -23.30
CA CYS A 31 -25.41 -14.69 -23.79
C CYS A 31 -26.01 -13.29 -23.97
N ILE A 32 -25.43 -12.29 -23.33
CA ILE A 32 -25.83 -10.88 -23.44
C ILE A 32 -24.80 -10.08 -24.25
N GLU A 33 -25.29 -9.11 -25.03
CA GLU A 33 -24.43 -8.12 -25.66
C GLU A 33 -23.93 -7.10 -24.63
N LEU A 34 -22.63 -6.79 -24.70
CA LEU A 34 -22.03 -5.77 -23.85
C LEU A 34 -22.21 -4.38 -24.47
N VAL A 35 -22.62 -3.42 -23.66
CA VAL A 35 -22.74 -2.02 -24.06
C VAL A 35 -21.35 -1.40 -24.21
N ASN A 36 -21.15 -0.56 -25.22
CA ASN A 36 -19.90 0.19 -25.38
C ASN A 36 -19.80 1.34 -24.37
N SER A 37 -18.62 1.55 -23.79
CA SER A 37 -18.31 2.70 -22.96
C SER A 37 -17.95 3.90 -23.84
N THR A 38 -18.58 5.05 -23.60
CA THR A 38 -18.19 6.34 -24.21
C THR A 38 -17.03 7.01 -23.46
N ASN A 39 -16.73 6.56 -22.23
CA ASN A 39 -15.56 6.98 -21.46
C ASN A 39 -14.35 6.15 -21.89
N ILE A 40 -13.67 6.59 -22.93
CA ILE A 40 -12.32 6.12 -23.24
C ILE A 40 -11.38 7.09 -22.52
N GLY A 41 -11.21 6.90 -21.21
CA GLY A 41 -10.23 7.66 -20.43
C GLY A 41 -8.80 7.38 -20.92
N LEU A 42 -7.82 8.09 -20.38
CA LEU A 42 -6.38 7.88 -20.66
C LEU A 42 -5.83 6.54 -20.10
N GLY A 43 -6.69 5.71 -19.51
CA GLY A 43 -6.36 4.37 -19.05
C GLY A 43 -6.42 3.31 -20.16
N PRO A 44 -6.06 2.06 -19.85
CA PRO A 44 -6.04 0.92 -20.80
C PRO A 44 -7.46 0.42 -21.17
N MET A 45 -8.48 1.28 -21.11
CA MET A 45 -9.87 0.86 -21.07
C MET A 45 -10.27 0.22 -22.40
N GLU A 46 -10.90 -0.95 -22.32
CA GLU A 46 -11.55 -1.55 -23.47
C GLU A 46 -12.74 -0.70 -23.91
N LYS A 47 -13.11 -0.73 -25.19
CA LYS A 47 -14.28 0.02 -25.69
C LYS A 47 -15.61 -0.44 -25.10
N LYS A 48 -15.65 -1.61 -24.44
CA LYS A 48 -16.86 -2.22 -23.86
C LYS A 48 -16.92 -1.99 -22.35
N VAL A 49 -18.12 -1.85 -21.81
CA VAL A 49 -18.33 -1.85 -20.36
C VAL A 49 -18.03 -3.25 -19.84
N SER A 50 -17.02 -3.36 -18.99
CA SER A 50 -16.60 -4.63 -18.38
C SER A 50 -16.30 -4.42 -16.90
N SER A 51 -16.43 -5.49 -16.11
CA SER A 51 -16.04 -5.46 -14.69
C SER A 51 -14.55 -5.14 -14.49
N SER A 52 -13.72 -5.38 -15.50
CA SER A 52 -12.32 -4.95 -15.53
C SER A 52 -12.19 -3.44 -15.66
N ASN A 53 -12.89 -2.82 -16.62
CA ASN A 53 -12.92 -1.37 -16.77
C ASN A 53 -13.44 -0.68 -15.51
N THR A 54 -14.53 -1.16 -14.93
CA THR A 54 -15.05 -0.60 -13.67
C THR A 54 -14.03 -0.68 -12.53
N ARG A 55 -13.29 -1.79 -12.41
CA ARG A 55 -12.23 -1.90 -11.39
C ARG A 55 -11.06 -0.95 -11.65
N ILE A 56 -10.74 -0.69 -12.91
CA ILE A 56 -9.69 0.26 -13.31
C ILE A 56 -10.12 1.70 -12.97
N ASP A 57 -11.39 2.05 -13.18
CA ASP A 57 -11.93 3.37 -12.82
C ASP A 57 -11.93 3.65 -11.31
N LEU A 58 -12.00 2.60 -10.50
CA LEU A 58 -11.93 2.69 -9.05
C LEU A 58 -10.51 3.03 -8.55
N LEU A 59 -9.46 2.87 -9.36
CA LEU A 59 -8.11 3.24 -8.95
C LEU A 59 -8.03 4.74 -8.65
N GLY A 60 -7.31 5.08 -7.58
CA GLY A 60 -7.26 6.44 -7.03
C GLY A 60 -8.58 6.91 -6.38
N SER A 61 -9.62 6.08 -6.35
CA SER A 61 -10.87 6.36 -5.63
C SER A 61 -10.85 5.72 -4.26
N ARG A 62 -11.63 6.27 -3.32
CA ARG A 62 -11.80 5.66 -2.01
C ARG A 62 -12.77 4.48 -2.06
N ILE A 63 -12.21 3.28 -1.90
CA ILE A 63 -12.95 2.01 -1.89
C ILE A 63 -13.42 1.60 -0.48
N LYS A 64 -12.83 2.19 0.57
CA LYS A 64 -13.24 2.00 1.97
C LYS A 64 -13.24 3.32 2.71
N ARG A 65 -14.28 3.57 3.51
CA ARG A 65 -14.34 4.77 4.35
C ARG A 65 -13.32 4.66 5.49
N PRO A 66 -12.61 5.75 5.84
CA PRO A 66 -11.69 5.73 6.96
C PRO A 66 -12.48 5.63 8.27
N GLU A 67 -12.02 4.77 9.16
CA GLU A 67 -12.58 4.68 10.50
C GLU A 67 -12.08 5.83 11.39
N PRO A 68 -12.86 6.32 12.37
CA PRO A 68 -12.37 7.29 13.33
C PRO A 68 -11.15 6.77 14.10
N ARG A 69 -10.11 7.59 14.21
CA ARG A 69 -8.87 7.29 14.93
C ARG A 69 -8.69 8.27 16.11
N PRO A 70 -9.35 8.05 17.26
CA PRO A 70 -9.33 9.00 18.37
C PRO A 70 -7.95 9.18 19.02
N ASN A 71 -7.05 8.22 18.83
CA ASN A 71 -5.69 8.24 19.36
C ASN A 71 -4.68 8.95 18.44
N LEU A 72 -5.10 9.37 17.24
CA LEU A 72 -4.26 10.11 16.30
C LEU A 72 -4.55 11.61 16.40
N PHE A 73 -3.55 12.40 16.06
CA PHE A 73 -3.74 13.85 15.91
C PHE A 73 -4.64 14.13 14.72
N ASP A 74 -5.41 15.19 14.84
CA ASP A 74 -6.24 15.68 13.75
C ASP A 74 -5.43 16.24 12.56
N GLU A 75 -4.25 16.78 12.85
CA GLU A 75 -3.30 17.33 11.89
C GLU A 75 -1.87 17.01 12.35
N PRO A 76 -0.98 16.54 11.45
CA PRO A 76 -1.21 16.24 10.03
C PRO A 76 -2.05 14.99 9.79
N TYR A 77 -2.70 14.91 8.63
CA TYR A 77 -3.37 13.70 8.16
C TYR A 77 -2.33 12.65 7.76
N ILE A 78 -2.25 11.58 8.55
CA ILE A 78 -1.33 10.45 8.34
C ILE A 78 -1.91 9.41 7.37
N ILE A 79 -1.19 9.17 6.27
CA ILE A 79 -1.45 8.11 5.29
C ILE A 79 -0.36 7.04 5.42
N GLY A 80 -0.75 5.78 5.51
CA GLY A 80 0.18 4.65 5.35
C GLY A 80 0.24 4.22 3.89
N LEU A 81 1.36 4.41 3.22
CA LEU A 81 1.59 3.96 1.85
C LEU A 81 2.32 2.61 1.84
N THR A 82 1.72 1.63 1.17
CA THR A 82 2.30 0.29 1.03
C THR A 82 2.11 -0.27 -0.37
N GLY A 83 2.54 -1.51 -0.59
CA GLY A 83 2.47 -2.18 -1.88
C GLY A 83 3.56 -3.22 -2.05
N GLY A 84 3.29 -4.21 -2.91
CA GLY A 84 4.22 -5.29 -3.19
C GLY A 84 5.55 -4.83 -3.80
N ILE A 85 6.50 -5.75 -3.94
CA ILE A 85 7.75 -5.52 -4.65
C ILE A 85 7.47 -5.06 -6.09
N ALA A 86 8.26 -4.08 -6.57
CA ALA A 86 8.16 -3.53 -7.93
C ALA A 86 6.80 -2.90 -8.32
N SER A 87 5.93 -2.63 -7.35
CA SER A 87 4.63 -1.97 -7.54
C SER A 87 4.68 -0.46 -7.79
N GLY A 88 5.86 0.17 -7.73
CA GLY A 88 6.01 1.60 -8.00
C GLY A 88 5.84 2.54 -6.80
N LYS A 89 5.95 2.04 -5.55
CA LYS A 89 5.86 2.85 -4.32
C LYS A 89 6.71 4.11 -4.35
N SER A 90 7.98 4.01 -4.74
CA SER A 90 8.89 5.16 -4.79
C SER A 90 8.45 6.25 -5.77
N ILE A 91 7.74 5.89 -6.85
CA ILE A 91 7.14 6.85 -7.79
C ILE A 91 5.95 7.53 -7.10
N MET A 92 5.13 6.78 -6.36
CA MET A 92 4.00 7.34 -5.61
C MET A 92 4.49 8.32 -4.53
N CYS A 93 5.54 7.95 -3.78
CA CYS A 93 6.18 8.85 -2.80
C CYS A 93 6.59 10.18 -3.44
N ARG A 94 7.26 10.14 -4.60
CA ARG A 94 7.70 11.36 -5.29
C ARG A 94 6.51 12.24 -5.70
N ARG A 95 5.44 11.63 -6.19
CA ARG A 95 4.24 12.37 -6.62
C ARG A 95 3.51 13.01 -5.44
N LEU A 96 3.44 12.32 -4.30
CA LEU A 96 2.86 12.86 -3.08
C LEU A 96 3.73 13.97 -2.47
N LEU A 97 5.05 13.83 -2.48
CA LEU A 97 5.98 14.91 -2.13
C LEU A 97 5.71 16.17 -2.99
N ASN A 98 5.59 16.01 -4.31
CA ASN A 98 5.31 17.11 -5.23
C ASN A 98 3.93 17.77 -5.00
N LYS A 99 3.00 17.08 -4.34
CA LYS A 99 1.68 17.63 -3.94
C LYS A 99 1.73 18.35 -2.59
N GLY A 100 2.87 18.37 -1.91
CA GLY A 100 3.06 19.02 -0.62
C GLY A 100 2.96 18.10 0.60
N ALA A 101 2.87 16.78 0.42
CA ALA A 101 2.96 15.86 1.54
C ALA A 101 4.41 15.75 2.04
N GLN A 102 4.60 15.49 3.33
CA GLN A 102 5.87 15.01 3.86
C GLN A 102 5.90 13.48 3.80
N VAL A 103 6.92 12.89 3.18
CA VAL A 103 7.07 11.42 3.11
C VAL A 103 8.16 10.97 4.07
N PHE A 104 7.83 9.98 4.90
CA PHE A 104 8.75 9.21 5.73
C PHE A 104 8.94 7.82 5.12
N ASP A 105 10.08 7.64 4.47
CA ASP A 105 10.53 6.39 3.87
C ASP A 105 11.09 5.49 4.98
N CYS A 106 10.34 4.47 5.38
CA CYS A 106 10.71 3.61 6.50
C CYS A 106 11.96 2.77 6.21
N ASP A 107 12.29 2.48 4.94
CA ASP A 107 13.52 1.76 4.61
C ASP A 107 14.74 2.66 4.90
N LYS A 108 14.64 3.97 4.62
CA LYS A 108 15.69 4.93 4.99
C LYS A 108 15.80 5.11 6.50
N ILE A 109 14.68 5.30 7.18
CA ILE A 109 14.68 5.50 8.64
C ILE A 109 15.22 4.24 9.35
N ALA A 110 14.91 3.05 8.84
CA ALA A 110 15.49 1.81 9.35
C ALA A 110 17.02 1.81 9.30
N HIS A 111 17.64 2.40 8.27
CA HIS A 111 19.09 2.52 8.23
C HIS A 111 19.63 3.44 9.32
N GLU A 112 18.92 4.53 9.62
CA GLU A 112 19.34 5.50 10.63
C GLU A 112 19.30 4.91 12.05
N ILE A 113 18.27 4.12 12.37
CA ILE A 113 18.18 3.49 13.71
C ILE A 113 19.21 2.37 13.91
N TYR A 114 19.87 1.91 12.84
CA TYR A 114 20.94 0.90 12.89
C TYR A 114 22.31 1.53 13.16
N GLU A 115 22.43 2.86 13.16
CA GLU A 115 23.71 3.53 13.37
C GLU A 115 24.23 3.35 14.81
N PRO A 116 25.55 3.39 15.02
CA PRO A 116 26.16 3.25 16.33
C PRO A 116 25.59 4.25 17.34
N GLY A 117 25.32 3.78 18.56
CA GLY A 117 24.73 4.58 19.65
C GLY A 117 23.20 4.60 19.68
N GLN A 118 22.53 4.05 18.67
CA GLN A 118 21.08 3.89 18.67
C GLN A 118 20.62 2.71 19.54
N SER A 119 19.42 2.79 20.09
CA SER A 119 18.81 1.71 20.89
C SER A 119 18.71 0.40 20.09
N CYS A 120 18.25 0.47 18.84
CA CYS A 120 18.13 -0.69 17.95
C CYS A 120 19.49 -1.35 17.71
N TYR A 121 20.55 -0.57 17.44
CA TYR A 121 21.93 -1.06 17.29
C TYR A 121 22.37 -1.93 18.48
N HIS A 122 22.19 -1.45 19.71
CA HIS A 122 22.56 -2.19 20.92
C HIS A 122 21.73 -3.47 21.12
N LYS A 123 20.42 -3.42 20.84
CA LYS A 123 19.54 -4.59 20.92
C LYS A 123 19.92 -5.67 19.91
N LEU A 124 20.28 -5.27 18.69
CA LEU A 124 20.73 -6.19 17.65
C LEU A 124 22.04 -6.88 18.03
N ILE A 125 23.03 -6.15 18.54
CA ILE A 125 24.28 -6.75 19.04
C ILE A 125 24.03 -7.70 20.20
N LYS A 126 23.14 -7.32 21.13
CA LYS A 126 22.82 -8.17 22.28
C LYS A 126 22.25 -9.53 21.85
N HIS A 127 21.46 -9.56 20.78
CA HIS A 127 20.85 -10.80 20.29
C HIS A 127 21.74 -11.57 19.31
N PHE A 128 22.20 -10.91 18.25
CA PHE A 128 22.93 -11.54 17.14
C PHE A 128 24.44 -11.63 17.37
N GLY A 129 24.94 -11.00 18.44
CA GLY A 129 26.35 -10.95 18.78
C GLY A 129 27.13 -9.88 18.01
N ARG A 130 28.43 -9.74 18.30
CA ARG A 130 29.30 -8.80 17.58
C ARG A 130 29.68 -9.26 16.17
N THR A 131 29.31 -10.47 15.77
CA THR A 131 29.57 -11.01 14.43
C THR A 131 28.84 -10.24 13.33
N ILE A 132 27.76 -9.53 13.66
CA ILE A 132 27.04 -8.66 12.73
C ILE A 132 27.63 -7.25 12.63
N ILE A 133 28.77 -6.98 13.27
CA ILE A 133 29.45 -5.67 13.23
C ILE A 133 30.61 -5.72 12.25
N GLY A 134 30.61 -4.80 11.30
CA GLY A 134 31.69 -4.60 10.34
C GLY A 134 32.90 -3.90 10.95
N SER A 135 33.98 -3.80 10.17
CA SER A 135 35.22 -3.15 10.58
C SER A 135 35.09 -1.64 10.87
N ASP A 136 34.01 -1.02 10.41
CA ASP A 136 33.66 0.38 10.63
C ASP A 136 32.77 0.59 11.88
N GLU A 137 32.64 -0.43 12.73
CA GLU A 137 31.75 -0.47 13.90
C GLU A 137 30.26 -0.26 13.56
N ARG A 138 29.85 -0.48 12.30
CA ARG A 138 28.44 -0.46 11.88
C ARG A 138 27.89 -1.86 11.69
N ILE A 139 26.57 -1.99 11.66
CA ILE A 139 25.92 -3.28 11.34
C ILE A 139 26.20 -3.67 9.90
N ASP A 140 26.88 -4.81 9.71
CA ASP A 140 27.00 -5.47 8.43
C ASP A 140 25.67 -6.15 8.08
N ARG A 141 24.84 -5.42 7.34
CA ARG A 141 23.53 -5.88 6.84
C ARG A 141 23.64 -7.11 5.95
N LYS A 142 24.77 -7.35 5.29
CA LYS A 142 24.95 -8.56 4.47
C LYS A 142 25.06 -9.77 5.38
N THR A 143 25.90 -9.68 6.41
CA THR A 143 26.06 -10.74 7.42
C THR A 143 24.75 -10.95 8.20
N LEU A 144 24.11 -9.87 8.68
CA LEU A 144 22.81 -9.97 9.35
C LEU A 144 21.75 -10.59 8.43
N GLY A 145 21.71 -10.18 7.17
CA GLY A 145 20.81 -10.72 6.15
C GLY A 145 20.97 -12.23 5.99
N GLN A 146 22.21 -12.74 5.91
CA GLN A 146 22.47 -14.19 5.80
C GLN A 146 21.95 -14.98 7.00
N ILE A 147 22.01 -14.42 8.21
CA ILE A 147 21.49 -15.04 9.43
C ILE A 147 19.97 -15.15 9.37
N VAL A 148 19.29 -14.06 9.00
CA VAL A 148 17.82 -13.99 9.07
C VAL A 148 17.11 -14.59 7.87
N PHE A 149 17.68 -14.49 6.65
CA PHE A 149 17.03 -15.04 5.44
C PHE A 149 16.99 -16.56 5.42
N ASN A 150 17.93 -17.22 6.10
CA ASN A 150 17.99 -18.68 6.18
C ASN A 150 17.26 -19.24 7.41
N ASN A 151 16.73 -18.39 8.30
CA ASN A 151 16.08 -18.82 9.53
C ASN A 151 14.86 -17.94 9.86
N PRO A 152 13.63 -18.44 9.59
CA PRO A 152 12.41 -17.70 9.87
C PRO A 152 12.28 -17.19 11.31
N LYS A 153 12.76 -17.95 12.30
CA LYS A 153 12.74 -17.53 13.72
C LYS A 153 13.65 -16.34 13.97
N GLN A 154 14.81 -16.30 13.31
CA GLN A 154 15.75 -15.18 13.44
C GLN A 154 15.21 -13.92 12.74
N LEU A 155 14.50 -14.10 11.62
CA LEU A 155 13.80 -13.00 10.97
C LEU A 155 12.67 -12.43 11.84
N GLU A 156 11.92 -13.28 12.52
CA GLU A 156 10.90 -12.86 13.48
C GLU A 156 11.51 -12.03 14.62
N ILE A 157 12.59 -12.52 15.25
CA ILE A 157 13.29 -11.79 16.31
C ILE A 157 13.87 -10.46 15.80
N LEU A 158 14.42 -10.43 14.59
CA LEU A 158 14.87 -9.18 13.97
C LEU A 158 13.72 -8.18 13.88
N ASN A 159 12.56 -8.61 13.39
CA ASN A 159 11.37 -7.76 13.26
C ASN A 159 10.86 -7.28 14.62
N GLU A 160 10.84 -8.13 15.65
CA GLU A 160 10.45 -7.78 17.02
C GLU A 160 11.36 -6.71 17.63
N ILE A 161 12.65 -6.71 17.28
CA ILE A 161 13.61 -5.69 17.73
C ILE A 161 13.44 -4.40 16.93
N VAL A 162 13.33 -4.50 15.61
CA VAL A 162 13.45 -3.36 14.69
C VAL A 162 12.15 -2.58 14.57
N TRP A 163 11.00 -3.26 14.43
CA TRP A 163 9.74 -2.58 14.16
C TRP A 163 9.31 -1.62 15.28
N PRO A 164 9.42 -1.95 16.58
CA PRO A 164 9.06 -1.00 17.63
C PRO A 164 9.97 0.24 17.64
N GLU A 165 11.27 0.08 17.42
CA GLU A 165 12.23 1.18 17.37
C GLU A 165 11.96 2.08 16.15
N LEU A 166 11.70 1.47 14.99
CA LEU A 166 11.38 2.18 13.76
C LEU A 166 10.07 2.97 13.88
N LEU A 167 9.02 2.35 14.43
CA LEU A 167 7.75 3.04 14.67
C LEU A 167 7.91 4.20 15.65
N THR A 168 8.73 4.03 16.68
CA THR A 168 9.03 5.10 17.65
C THR A 168 9.68 6.30 16.97
N GLU A 169 10.68 6.07 16.13
CA GLU A 169 11.34 7.13 15.37
C GLU A 169 10.40 7.80 14.35
N VAL A 170 9.57 7.02 13.64
CA VAL A 170 8.55 7.57 12.74
C VAL A 170 7.56 8.46 13.49
N LYS A 171 7.04 8.01 14.64
CA LYS A 171 6.13 8.80 15.48
C LYS A 171 6.79 10.10 15.93
N LYS A 172 8.04 10.04 16.37
CA LYS A 172 8.81 11.23 16.76
C LYS A 172 8.88 12.25 15.61
N ARG A 173 9.17 11.83 14.38
CA ARG A 173 9.18 12.73 13.21
C ARG A 173 7.81 13.31 12.87
N ILE A 174 6.74 12.52 13.05
CA ILE A 174 5.35 13.01 12.88
C ILE A 174 5.03 14.09 13.91
N HIS A 175 5.42 13.88 15.17
CA HIS A 175 5.30 14.89 16.22
C HIS A 175 6.04 16.17 15.87
N ASP A 176 7.29 16.07 15.40
CA ASP A 176 8.08 17.24 14.99
C ASP A 176 7.41 18.02 13.84
N VAL A 177 6.83 17.32 12.86
CA VAL A 177 6.07 17.94 11.75
C VAL A 177 4.84 18.66 12.26
N ARG A 178 4.10 18.03 13.18
CA ARG A 178 2.91 18.61 13.81
C ARG A 178 3.25 19.87 14.58
N ASP A 179 4.23 19.80 15.48
CA ASP A 179 4.57 20.89 16.39
C ASP A 179 5.12 22.12 15.64
N LYS A 180 5.72 21.89 14.46
CA LYS A 180 6.20 22.93 13.57
C LYS A 180 5.18 23.35 12.49
N HIS A 181 4.00 22.75 12.46
CA HIS A 181 2.96 22.96 11.44
C HIS A 181 3.50 22.91 10.00
N GLN A 182 4.37 21.94 9.70
CA GLN A 182 5.13 21.93 8.44
C GLN A 182 4.30 21.48 7.23
N CYS A 183 3.31 20.62 7.41
CA CYS A 183 2.44 20.15 6.33
C CYS A 183 1.10 19.65 6.88
N GLU A 184 0.10 19.59 5.99
CA GLU A 184 -1.23 19.07 6.31
C GLU A 184 -1.30 17.54 6.21
N VAL A 185 -0.38 16.92 5.46
CA VAL A 185 -0.40 15.49 5.15
C VAL A 185 0.98 14.88 5.34
N VAL A 186 1.03 13.78 6.08
CA VAL A 186 2.22 12.93 6.23
C VAL A 186 1.95 11.57 5.61
N VAL A 187 2.94 11.03 4.91
CA VAL A 187 2.90 9.68 4.34
C VAL A 187 3.98 8.83 5.00
N ILE A 188 3.58 7.76 5.65
CA ILE A 188 4.47 6.70 6.14
C ILE A 188 4.58 5.67 5.02
N GLU A 189 5.71 5.58 4.34
CA GLU A 189 5.93 4.55 3.32
C GLU A 189 6.66 3.35 3.91
N ALA A 190 5.98 2.20 3.92
CA ALA A 190 6.55 0.96 4.42
C ALA A 190 6.01 -0.26 3.66
N ALA A 191 6.91 -1.09 3.15
CA ALA A 191 6.54 -2.40 2.58
C ALA A 191 5.92 -3.33 3.65
N ILE A 192 6.33 -3.17 4.91
CA ILE A 192 5.87 -3.96 6.07
C ILE A 192 4.65 -3.37 6.76
N LEU A 193 4.11 -2.23 6.32
CA LEU A 193 3.03 -1.49 6.98
C LEU A 193 1.90 -2.39 7.51
N LEU A 194 1.37 -3.24 6.64
CA LEU A 194 0.24 -4.12 6.96
C LEU A 194 0.65 -5.33 7.81
N ASN A 195 1.86 -5.86 7.61
CA ASN A 195 2.37 -7.00 8.36
C ASN A 195 2.75 -6.61 9.80
N ALA A 196 3.27 -5.40 9.99
CA ALA A 196 3.62 -4.85 11.29
C ALA A 196 2.42 -4.25 12.04
N GLY A 197 1.22 -4.26 11.43
CA GLY A 197 0.02 -3.69 12.02
C GLY A 197 0.09 -2.18 12.24
N TRP A 198 0.82 -1.46 11.38
CA TRP A 198 0.97 0.01 11.45
C TRP A 198 -0.16 0.77 10.74
N ASP A 199 -1.08 0.05 10.10
CA ASP A 199 -2.35 0.59 9.61
C ASP A 199 -3.20 1.22 10.72
N LYS A 200 -3.01 0.82 11.99
CA LYS A 200 -3.63 1.47 13.16
C LYS A 200 -3.03 2.83 13.50
N GLU A 201 -1.82 3.11 13.01
CA GLU A 201 -1.09 4.37 13.22
C GLU A 201 -1.35 5.38 12.09
N CYS A 202 -2.29 5.06 11.20
CA CYS A 202 -2.66 5.85 10.03
C CYS A 202 -4.17 6.14 10.04
N HIS A 203 -4.57 7.27 9.45
CA HIS A 203 -5.97 7.57 9.17
C HIS A 203 -6.47 6.78 7.98
N GLU A 204 -5.63 6.64 6.94
CA GLU A 204 -5.91 5.84 5.75
C GLU A 204 -4.70 5.02 5.34
N VAL A 205 -4.98 3.87 4.72
CA VAL A 205 -3.99 3.03 4.06
C VAL A 205 -4.17 3.17 2.56
N TRP A 206 -3.09 3.56 1.91
CA TRP A 206 -3.00 3.66 0.46
C TRP A 206 -2.06 2.55 -0.02
N SER A 207 -2.43 1.86 -1.09
CA SER A 207 -1.57 0.81 -1.65
C SER A 207 -1.36 0.95 -3.13
N THR A 208 -0.19 0.55 -3.60
CA THR A 208 0.08 0.39 -5.03
C THR A 208 0.28 -1.08 -5.38
N ILE A 209 -0.37 -1.50 -6.47
CA ILE A 209 -0.37 -2.90 -6.94
C ILE A 209 0.01 -2.98 -8.42
N VAL A 210 0.59 -4.10 -8.79
CA VAL A 210 0.78 -4.53 -10.18
C VAL A 210 0.55 -6.03 -10.25
N THR A 211 0.27 -6.58 -11.43
CA THR A 211 0.22 -8.03 -11.61
C THR A 211 1.56 -8.68 -11.30
N ALA A 212 1.54 -9.96 -10.95
CA ALA A 212 2.75 -10.73 -10.69
C ALA A 212 3.71 -10.70 -11.90
N ASP A 213 3.19 -10.79 -13.12
CA ASP A 213 4.00 -10.78 -14.33
C ASP A 213 4.74 -9.45 -14.53
N VAL A 214 4.06 -8.33 -14.27
CA VAL A 214 4.69 -7.00 -14.31
C VAL A 214 5.74 -6.85 -13.21
N ALA A 215 5.45 -7.33 -12.00
CA ALA A 215 6.42 -7.33 -10.91
C ALA A 215 7.66 -8.16 -11.27
N ILE A 216 7.49 -9.37 -11.82
CA ILE A 216 8.59 -10.24 -12.26
C ILE A 216 9.43 -9.55 -13.32
N GLN A 217 8.81 -9.00 -14.36
CA GLN A 217 9.53 -8.29 -15.42
C GLN A 217 10.39 -7.14 -14.86
N ARG A 218 9.82 -6.35 -13.94
CA ARG A 218 10.53 -5.24 -13.29
C ARG A 218 11.67 -5.72 -12.38
N ILE A 219 11.46 -6.78 -11.61
CA ILE A 219 12.50 -7.38 -10.76
C ILE A 219 13.65 -7.91 -11.61
N LYS A 220 13.36 -8.67 -12.67
CA LYS A 220 14.38 -9.18 -13.61
C LYS A 220 15.20 -8.02 -14.19
N LYS A 221 14.52 -6.98 -14.69
CA LYS A 221 15.19 -5.80 -15.29
C LYS A 221 16.04 -5.01 -14.29
N ARG A 222 15.56 -4.83 -13.05
CA ARG A 222 16.23 -3.98 -12.05
C ARG A 222 17.31 -4.71 -11.25
N ASN A 223 17.07 -5.97 -10.92
CA ASN A 223 17.87 -6.74 -9.96
C ASN A 223 18.66 -7.89 -10.61
N GLY A 224 18.44 -8.18 -11.90
CA GLY A 224 19.15 -9.25 -12.61
C GLY A 224 18.83 -10.66 -12.10
N LEU A 225 17.72 -10.83 -11.37
CA LEU A 225 17.32 -12.10 -10.77
C LEU A 225 16.69 -13.04 -11.80
N SER A 226 16.72 -14.34 -11.50
CA SER A 226 15.96 -15.32 -12.26
C SER A 226 14.44 -15.13 -12.04
N GLU A 227 13.64 -15.69 -12.95
CA GLU A 227 12.19 -15.66 -12.81
C GLU A 227 11.71 -16.40 -11.56
N GLU A 228 12.34 -17.53 -11.23
CA GLU A 228 12.02 -18.31 -10.04
C GLU A 228 12.34 -17.53 -8.75
N GLU A 229 13.47 -16.83 -8.72
CA GLU A 229 13.83 -15.97 -7.59
C GLU A 229 12.88 -14.78 -7.45
N ALA A 230 12.48 -14.18 -8.57
CA ALA A 230 11.50 -13.09 -8.57
C ALA A 230 10.14 -13.57 -8.06
N ARG A 231 9.68 -14.74 -8.50
CA ARG A 231 8.42 -15.36 -8.05
C ARG A 231 8.47 -15.66 -6.55
N LYS A 232 9.55 -16.30 -6.06
CA LYS A 232 9.75 -16.56 -4.62
C LYS A 232 9.66 -15.30 -3.76
N ARG A 233 10.17 -14.16 -4.25
CA ARG A 233 10.10 -12.87 -3.54
C ARG A 233 8.70 -12.23 -3.57
N ILE A 234 7.92 -12.50 -4.60
CA ILE A 234 6.53 -12.02 -4.69
C ILE A 234 5.65 -12.87 -3.78
N ASP A 235 5.81 -14.20 -3.83
CA ASP A 235 4.99 -15.16 -3.08
C ASP A 235 5.26 -15.10 -1.57
N SER A 236 6.43 -14.61 -1.15
CA SER A 236 6.73 -14.37 0.27
C SER A 236 6.07 -13.11 0.83
N GLN A 237 5.43 -12.30 0.00
CA GLN A 237 4.73 -11.08 0.40
C GLN A 237 3.21 -11.29 0.45
N MET A 238 2.54 -10.38 1.15
CA MET A 238 1.09 -10.31 1.14
C MET A 238 0.57 -10.12 -0.28
N GLY A 239 -0.36 -10.98 -0.70
CA GLY A 239 -0.92 -10.95 -2.05
C GLY A 239 -1.77 -9.70 -2.32
N ASN A 240 -1.89 -9.31 -3.59
CA ASN A 240 -2.64 -8.11 -4.00
C ASN A 240 -4.08 -8.09 -3.44
N SER A 241 -4.77 -9.23 -3.41
CA SER A 241 -6.15 -9.28 -2.92
C SER A 241 -6.26 -8.89 -1.44
N GLU A 242 -5.29 -9.29 -0.63
CA GLU A 242 -5.25 -8.98 0.79
C GLU A 242 -4.79 -7.54 1.04
N VAL A 243 -3.80 -7.07 0.28
CA VAL A 243 -3.41 -5.65 0.32
C VAL A 243 -4.59 -4.75 -0.03
N VAL A 244 -5.33 -5.06 -1.10
CA VAL A 244 -6.53 -4.31 -1.53
C VAL A 244 -7.62 -4.37 -0.46
N SER A 245 -7.87 -5.53 0.14
CA SER A 245 -8.86 -5.65 1.20
C SER A 245 -8.49 -4.88 2.46
N ARG A 246 -7.23 -4.48 2.65
CA ARG A 246 -6.78 -3.65 3.77
C ARG A 246 -6.50 -2.19 3.39
N SER A 247 -6.84 -1.80 2.16
CA SER A 247 -6.59 -0.46 1.64
C SER A 247 -7.87 0.38 1.54
N HIS A 248 -7.70 1.69 1.73
CA HIS A 248 -8.73 2.71 1.56
C HIS A 248 -8.73 3.24 0.12
N ILE A 249 -7.53 3.44 -0.43
CA ILE A 249 -7.31 3.82 -1.83
C ILE A 249 -6.27 2.88 -2.43
N VAL A 250 -6.51 2.44 -3.66
CA VAL A 250 -5.64 1.54 -4.40
C VAL A 250 -5.18 2.24 -5.67
N PHE A 251 -3.89 2.14 -5.95
CA PHE A 251 -3.22 2.61 -7.16
C PHE A 251 -2.71 1.41 -7.94
N SER A 252 -2.57 1.58 -9.25
CA SER A 252 -1.78 0.67 -10.06
C SER A 252 -0.86 1.43 -10.99
N SER A 253 0.42 1.08 -10.91
CA SER A 253 1.46 1.57 -11.82
C SER A 253 1.68 0.64 -13.01
N GLN A 254 0.70 -0.22 -13.34
CA GLN A 254 0.84 -1.21 -14.42
C GLN A 254 0.95 -0.59 -15.82
N TRP A 255 0.33 0.58 -16.02
CA TRP A 255 0.23 1.24 -17.31
C TRP A 255 1.12 2.49 -17.38
N SER A 256 0.71 3.50 -18.13
CA SER A 256 1.48 4.71 -18.33
C SER A 256 1.67 5.51 -17.04
N ASP A 257 2.73 6.30 -17.00
CA ASP A 257 3.02 7.17 -15.88
C ASP A 257 1.93 8.24 -15.73
N GLU A 258 1.39 8.73 -16.85
CA GLU A 258 0.28 9.68 -16.92
C GLU A 258 -1.00 9.10 -16.30
N PHE A 259 -1.34 7.85 -16.62
CA PHE A 259 -2.52 7.21 -16.04
C PHE A 259 -2.36 7.01 -14.54
N THR A 260 -1.15 6.64 -14.10
CA THR A 260 -0.86 6.56 -12.68
C THR A 260 -0.95 7.95 -12.02
N GLN A 261 -0.65 9.04 -12.76
CA GLN A 261 -0.67 10.40 -12.22
C GLN A 261 -2.11 10.86 -11.98
N GLN A 262 -3.02 10.53 -12.90
CA GLN A 262 -4.45 10.77 -12.74
C GLN A 262 -5.03 10.08 -11.50
N GLN A 263 -4.62 8.85 -11.22
CA GLN A 263 -5.03 8.16 -10.01
C GLN A 263 -4.59 8.93 -8.75
N VAL A 264 -3.33 9.42 -8.73
CA VAL A 264 -2.81 10.23 -7.62
C VAL A 264 -3.56 11.55 -7.49
N ASP A 265 -3.81 12.24 -8.60
CA ASP A 265 -4.55 13.51 -8.60
C ASP A 265 -5.98 13.33 -8.07
N LYS A 266 -6.66 12.25 -8.50
CA LYS A 266 -7.99 11.88 -8.01
C LYS A 266 -7.97 11.63 -6.50
N ALA A 267 -7.06 10.80 -6.02
CA ALA A 267 -6.94 10.47 -4.60
C ALA A 267 -6.60 11.70 -3.75
N TRP A 268 -5.69 12.54 -4.23
CA TRP A 268 -5.28 13.76 -3.54
C TRP A 268 -6.44 14.76 -3.45
N SER A 269 -7.20 14.95 -4.52
CA SER A 269 -8.37 15.83 -4.51
C SER A 269 -9.42 15.37 -3.49
N ILE A 270 -9.69 14.06 -3.43
CA ILE A 270 -10.63 13.48 -2.47
C ILE A 270 -10.15 13.75 -1.02
N LEU A 271 -8.87 13.51 -0.76
CA LEU A 271 -8.28 13.73 0.56
C LEU A 271 -8.37 15.19 1.00
N MET A 272 -7.96 16.13 0.14
CA MET A 272 -7.95 17.55 0.48
C MET A 272 -9.35 18.08 0.77
N GLN A 273 -10.36 17.63 0.01
CA GLN A 273 -11.77 17.96 0.29
C GLN A 273 -12.20 17.44 1.67
N ASP A 274 -11.79 16.24 2.06
CA ASP A 274 -12.12 15.71 3.39
C ASP A 274 -11.43 16.48 4.52
N ILE A 275 -10.17 16.86 4.33
CA ILE A 275 -9.41 17.67 5.30
C ILE A 275 -10.10 19.03 5.48
N GLU A 276 -10.46 19.69 4.38
CA GLU A 276 -11.16 20.97 4.40
C GLU A 276 -12.53 20.87 5.11
N ASN A 277 -13.32 19.85 4.75
CA ASN A 277 -14.61 19.58 5.38
C ASN A 277 -14.48 19.33 6.89
N ARG A 278 -13.40 18.65 7.34
CA ARG A 278 -13.12 18.45 8.76
C ARG A 278 -12.78 19.76 9.47
N LYS A 279 -12.01 20.64 8.84
CA LYS A 279 -11.68 21.98 9.37
C LYS A 279 -12.94 22.83 9.54
N LEU A 280 -13.80 22.88 8.51
CA LEU A 280 -15.07 23.62 8.54
C LEU A 280 -16.02 23.13 9.66
N ASN A 281 -16.18 21.81 9.78
CA ASN A 281 -17.04 21.22 10.81
C ASN A 281 -16.56 21.50 12.25
N LYS A 282 -15.26 21.69 12.46
CA LYS A 282 -14.70 22.08 13.77
C LYS A 282 -14.95 23.55 14.09
N SER A 283 -14.79 24.43 13.11
CA SER A 283 -15.10 25.86 13.29
C SER A 283 -16.55 26.04 13.72
N ASN A 284 -17.49 25.42 12.99
CA ASN A 284 -18.92 25.53 13.27
C ASN A 284 -19.31 24.99 14.65
N LYS A 285 -18.65 23.92 15.13
CA LYS A 285 -18.88 23.40 16.49
C LYS A 285 -18.40 24.38 17.56
N ASN A 286 -17.23 24.99 17.38
CA ASN A 286 -16.68 25.96 18.32
C ASN A 286 -17.52 27.25 18.40
N ASP A 287 -18.09 27.69 17.27
CA ASP A 287 -18.99 28.85 17.25
C ASP A 287 -20.33 28.56 17.95
N SER A 288 -20.88 27.34 17.78
CA SER A 288 -22.13 26.93 18.45
C SER A 288 -22.00 26.78 19.97
N THR A 289 -20.87 26.28 20.47
CA THR A 289 -20.62 26.16 21.91
C THR A 289 -20.36 27.51 22.57
N ASN A 290 -19.80 28.49 21.85
CA ASN A 290 -19.62 29.85 22.36
C ASN A 290 -20.94 30.64 22.42
N ASN A 291 -21.85 30.44 21.45
CA ASN A 291 -23.16 31.11 21.44
C ASN A 291 -24.18 30.56 22.44
N THR A 292 -23.91 29.40 23.07
CA THR A 292 -24.80 28.81 24.09
C THR A 292 -24.35 29.13 25.53
N ARG A 293 -23.28 29.92 25.70
CA ARG A 293 -22.72 30.34 26.99
C ARG A 293 -22.94 31.84 27.31
N LEU A 294 -23.81 32.51 26.55
CA LEU A 294 -24.33 33.85 26.82
C LEU A 294 -25.80 33.75 27.22
#